data_AF-A0A1V4VFA4-F1
#
_entry.id   AF-A0A1V4VFA4-F1
#
_cell.length_a   1.000
_cell.length_b   1.000
_cell.length_c   1.000
_cell.angle_alpha   90.00
_cell.angle_beta   90.00
_cell.angle_gamma   90.00
#
_symmetry.space_group_name_H-M   'P 1'
#
loop_
_entity.id
_entity.type
_entity.pdbx_description
1 polymer ?
#
loop_
_entity_poly.entity_id
_entity_poly.type
_entity_poly.pdbx_seq_one_letter_code
_entity_poly.pdbx_strand_id
1 'polypeptide(L)'
;MSDLTSRIGRFSIPRDVIRGDNNVVLLKLFANTIIMRAEYKLSKDVIEYTALSPLFRVKEESEMVPEYRLECKSIYSDGEIVDFDVIVEELKKAFS
;
A
#
# COMPACT_ATOMS: atom_id res chain seq x y z
N MET A 1 -11.31 -14.41 -12.03
CA MET A 1 -9.91 -14.00 -12.26
C MET A 1 -9.77 -12.61 -12.92
N SER A 2 -10.84 -11.93 -13.33
CA SER A 2 -10.79 -10.70 -14.15
C SER A 2 -10.71 -9.37 -13.40
N ASP A 3 -10.72 -9.35 -12.07
CA ASP A 3 -10.83 -8.09 -11.29
C ASP A 3 -9.50 -7.58 -10.70
N LEU A 4 -8.44 -8.39 -10.69
CA LEU A 4 -7.18 -7.97 -10.05
C LEU A 4 -6.38 -6.99 -10.93
N THR A 5 -6.41 -7.18 -12.25
CA THR A 5 -5.65 -6.34 -13.19
C THR A 5 -6.22 -4.92 -13.31
N SER A 6 -7.49 -4.72 -12.98
CA SER A 6 -8.16 -3.41 -12.93
C SER A 6 -7.99 -2.70 -11.58
N ARG A 7 -7.44 -3.37 -10.56
CA ARG A 7 -7.17 -2.81 -9.23
C ARG A 7 -5.71 -2.43 -9.08
N ILE A 8 -5.29 -1.45 -9.87
CA ILE A 8 -3.94 -0.89 -9.84
C ILE A 8 -3.90 0.36 -8.96
N GLY A 9 -2.84 0.51 -8.17
CA GLY A 9 -2.63 1.67 -7.32
C GLY A 9 -1.16 2.01 -7.14
N ARG A 10 -0.89 3.23 -6.68
CA ARG A 10 0.44 3.68 -6.25
C ARG A 10 0.43 3.98 -4.75
N PHE A 11 1.49 3.60 -4.05
CA PHE A 11 1.70 3.97 -2.65
C PHE A 11 3.19 4.18 -2.39
N SER A 12 3.54 4.81 -1.27
CA SER A 12 4.94 5.01 -0.89
C SER A 12 5.18 4.51 0.52
N ILE A 13 6.34 3.90 0.74
CA ILE A 13 6.79 3.44 2.06
C ILE A 13 8.14 4.10 2.37
N PRO A 14 8.31 4.69 3.56
CA PRO A 14 9.60 5.19 4.02
C PRO A 14 10.72 4.14 3.96
N ARG A 15 11.93 4.55 3.57
CA ARG A 15 13.06 3.62 3.37
C ARG A 15 13.49 2.93 4.65
N ASP A 16 13.44 3.63 5.77
CA ASP A 16 13.74 3.14 7.11
C ASP A 16 12.79 2.02 7.53
N VAL A 17 11.49 2.15 7.21
CA VAL A 17 10.48 1.13 7.47
C VAL A 17 10.82 -0.18 6.74
N ILE A 18 11.35 -0.14 5.52
CA ILE A 18 11.72 -1.35 4.76
C ILE A 18 12.98 -2.02 5.30
N ARG A 19 13.93 -1.25 5.84
CA ARG A 19 15.23 -1.73 6.31
C ARG A 19 15.20 -2.43 7.66
N GLY A 20 14.09 -2.33 8.41
CA GLY A 20 13.97 -2.95 9.73
C GLY A 20 13.87 -4.48 9.67
N ASP A 21 14.49 -5.16 10.63
CA ASP A 21 14.68 -6.62 10.65
C ASP A 21 13.40 -7.44 10.95
N ASN A 22 12.26 -6.80 11.25
CA ASN A 22 11.04 -7.52 11.64
C ASN A 22 9.75 -6.81 11.23
N ASN A 23 9.52 -6.67 9.93
CA ASN A 23 8.28 -6.08 9.41
C ASN A 23 7.27 -7.14 8.97
N VAL A 24 6.77 -7.92 9.94
CA VAL A 24 5.61 -8.82 9.75
C VAL A 24 4.45 -8.09 9.08
N VAL A 25 4.30 -6.81 9.37
CA VAL A 25 3.29 -5.91 8.81
C VAL A 25 3.50 -5.65 7.31
N LEU A 26 4.73 -5.34 6.88
CA LEU A 26 5.03 -5.21 5.45
C LEU A 26 4.82 -6.53 4.71
N LEU A 27 5.14 -7.67 5.34
CA LEU A 27 4.87 -8.97 4.77
C LEU A 27 3.36 -9.21 4.57
N LYS A 28 2.52 -8.85 5.54
CA LYS A 28 1.05 -8.92 5.41
C LYS A 28 0.53 -8.03 4.26
N LEU A 29 1.09 -6.83 4.10
CA LEU A 29 0.78 -5.94 2.98
C LEU A 29 1.18 -6.57 1.64
N PHE A 30 2.42 -7.04 1.51
CA PHE A 30 2.93 -7.60 0.27
C PHE A 30 2.32 -8.95 -0.09
N ALA A 31 1.85 -9.74 0.89
CA ALA A 31 1.18 -11.01 0.64
C ALA A 31 -0.07 -10.88 -0.24
N ASN A 32 -0.76 -9.74 -0.16
CA ASN A 32 -1.96 -9.45 -0.95
C ASN A 32 -1.68 -8.50 -2.12
N THR A 33 -0.42 -8.27 -2.47
CA THR A 33 -0.07 -7.18 -3.40
C THR A 33 0.99 -7.64 -4.41
N ILE A 34 0.66 -7.54 -5.70
CA ILE A 34 1.62 -7.80 -6.78
C ILE A 34 2.32 -6.50 -7.14
N ILE A 35 3.61 -6.42 -6.82
CA ILE A 35 4.44 -5.25 -7.14
C ILE A 35 4.83 -5.28 -8.62
N MET A 36 4.40 -4.25 -9.36
CA MET A 36 4.70 -4.08 -10.79
C MET A 36 5.94 -3.19 -10.99
N ARG A 37 6.13 -2.20 -10.12
CA ARG A 37 7.26 -1.27 -10.15
C ARG A 37 7.58 -0.83 -8.73
N ALA A 38 8.87 -0.67 -8.43
CA ALA A 38 9.36 -0.09 -7.18
C ALA A 38 10.46 0.91 -7.52
N GLU A 39 10.33 2.15 -7.04
CA GLU A 39 11.28 3.22 -7.30
C GLU A 39 11.66 3.96 -6.03
N TYR A 40 12.96 4.07 -5.78
CA TYR A 40 13.44 4.90 -4.71
C TYR A 40 13.40 6.38 -5.11
N LYS A 41 12.68 7.20 -4.34
CA LYS A 41 12.60 8.65 -4.52
C LYS A 41 13.50 9.33 -3.50
N LEU A 42 14.74 9.63 -3.92
CA LEU A 42 15.77 10.23 -3.07
C LEU A 42 15.30 11.53 -2.36
N SER A 43 14.54 12.37 -3.05
CA SER A 43 14.05 13.66 -2.51
C SER A 43 13.08 13.52 -1.35
N LYS A 44 12.44 12.35 -1.19
CA LYS A 44 11.46 12.07 -0.13
C LYS A 44 11.89 10.96 0.82
N ASP A 45 13.03 10.31 0.54
CA ASP A 45 13.51 9.10 1.20
C ASP A 45 12.46 7.98 1.34
N VAL A 46 11.69 7.75 0.26
CA VAL A 46 10.66 6.69 0.19
C VAL A 46 10.91 5.77 -0.99
N ILE A 47 10.38 4.54 -0.90
CA ILE A 47 10.18 3.67 -2.06
C ILE A 47 8.73 3.81 -2.51
N GLU A 48 8.54 4.31 -3.73
CA GLU A 48 7.25 4.39 -4.42
C GLU A 48 6.98 3.06 -5.13
N TYR A 49 5.81 2.48 -4.88
CA TYR A 49 5.37 1.24 -5.48
C TYR A 49 4.19 1.50 -6.40
N THR A 50 4.20 0.85 -7.56
CA THR A 50 2.99 0.64 -8.38
C THR A 50 2.64 -0.84 -8.28
N ALA A 51 1.40 -1.15 -7.93
CA ALA A 51 1.01 -2.51 -7.62
C ALA A 51 -0.45 -2.83 -7.97
N LEU A 52 -0.73 -4.14 -8.06
CA LEU A 52 -2.09 -4.68 -8.12
C LEU A 52 -2.46 -5.26 -6.75
N SER A 53 -3.62 -4.91 -6.21
CA SER A 53 -4.06 -5.41 -4.89
C SER A 53 -5.59 -5.49 -4.82
N PRO A 54 -6.18 -6.53 -4.19
CA PRO A 54 -7.61 -6.54 -3.92
C PRO A 54 -8.03 -5.43 -2.93
N LEU A 55 -7.07 -4.82 -2.23
CA LEU A 55 -7.30 -3.68 -1.33
C LEU A 55 -7.54 -2.36 -2.08
N PHE A 56 -7.16 -2.28 -3.36
CA PHE A 56 -7.42 -1.12 -4.19
C PHE A 56 -8.80 -1.23 -4.83
N ARG A 57 -9.45 -0.09 -5.08
CA ARG A 57 -10.69 -0.11 -5.85
C ARG A 57 -10.39 -0.42 -7.32
N VAL A 58 -11.43 -0.81 -8.04
CA VAL A 58 -11.38 -0.89 -9.50
C VAL A 58 -11.15 0.52 -10.03
N LYS A 59 -10.09 0.66 -10.83
CA LYS A 59 -9.76 1.90 -11.53
C LYS A 59 -10.74 2.10 -12.68
N GLU A 60 -11.19 3.33 -12.88
CA GLU A 60 -12.06 3.66 -14.02
C GLU A 60 -11.27 3.69 -15.33
N GLU A 61 -11.99 3.52 -16.44
CA GLU A 61 -11.41 3.63 -17.78
C GLU A 61 -10.86 5.05 -18.00
N SER A 62 -9.66 5.16 -18.58
CA SER A 62 -8.94 6.44 -18.78
C SER A 62 -8.53 7.21 -17.52
N GLU A 63 -8.82 6.70 -16.32
CA GLU A 63 -8.33 7.31 -15.08
C GLU A 63 -6.78 7.26 -15.01
N MET A 64 -6.16 8.19 -14.29
CA MET A 64 -4.76 7.98 -13.87
C MET A 64 -4.67 6.87 -12.82
N VAL A 65 -3.48 6.31 -12.60
CA VAL A 65 -3.29 5.33 -11.52
C VAL A 65 -3.51 6.03 -10.16
N PRO A 66 -4.52 5.60 -9.37
CA PRO A 66 -4.83 6.22 -8.08
C PRO A 66 -3.66 6.13 -7.11
N GLU A 67 -3.56 7.13 -6.24
CA GLU A 67 -2.57 7.16 -5.17
C GLU A 67 -3.25 6.75 -3.86
N TYR A 68 -2.58 5.92 -3.08
CA TYR A 68 -3.06 5.39 -1.81
C TYR A 68 -2.07 5.69 -0.70
N ARG A 69 -2.61 6.03 0.48
CA ARG A 69 -1.90 5.92 1.74
C ARG A 69 -2.19 4.56 2.34
N LEU A 70 -1.13 3.92 2.83
CA LEU A 70 -1.22 2.68 3.58
C LEU A 70 -0.93 3.00 5.04
N GLU A 71 -1.86 2.66 5.92
CA GLU A 71 -1.69 2.79 7.36
C GLU A 71 -1.81 1.42 8.01
N CYS A 72 -0.94 1.16 8.98
CA CYS A 72 -1.01 -0.06 9.77
C CYS A 72 -1.53 0.29 11.15
N LYS A 73 -2.73 -0.18 11.50
CA LYS A 73 -3.30 0.01 12.83
C LYS A 73 -3.10 -1.24 13.67
N SER A 74 -2.56 -1.06 14.87
CA SER A 74 -2.52 -2.11 15.89
C SER A 74 -3.93 -2.33 16.43
N ILE A 75 -4.45 -3.53 16.25
CA ILE A 75 -5.68 -4.00 16.90
C ILE A 75 -5.23 -4.93 18.01
N TYR A 76 -5.52 -4.54 19.25
CA TYR A 76 -5.28 -5.39 20.39
C TYR A 76 -6.45 -6.36 20.51
N SER A 77 -6.18 -7.66 20.32
CA SER A 77 -7.14 -8.71 20.62
C SER A 77 -6.76 -9.34 21.96
N ASP A 78 -7.66 -9.23 22.93
CA ASP A 78 -7.66 -9.94 24.22
C ASP A 78 -6.32 -10.06 24.96
N GLY A 79 -5.53 -8.98 24.96
CA GLY A 79 -4.45 -8.76 25.92
C GLY A 79 -3.07 -9.35 25.58
N GLU A 80 -2.97 -10.23 24.57
CA GLU A 80 -1.68 -10.88 24.25
C GLU A 80 -1.30 -10.85 22.76
N ILE A 81 -2.24 -10.58 21.85
CA ILE A 81 -1.98 -10.57 20.41
C ILE A 81 -2.15 -9.15 19.85
N VAL A 82 -1.07 -8.61 19.29
CA VAL A 82 -1.11 -7.40 18.46
C VAL A 82 -1.39 -7.82 17.02
N ASP A 83 -2.63 -7.70 16.60
CA ASP A 83 -2.98 -7.79 15.19
C ASP A 83 -2.72 -6.45 14.51
N PHE A 84 -2.40 -6.51 13.22
CA PHE A 84 -2.11 -5.34 12.41
C PHE A 84 -3.01 -5.36 11.19
N ASP A 85 -3.82 -4.32 11.05
CA ASP A 85 -4.69 -4.11 9.90
C ASP A 85 -4.06 -3.09 8.95
N VAL A 86 -4.07 -3.43 7.66
CA VAL A 86 -3.67 -2.52 6.59
C VAL A 86 -4.90 -1.75 6.14
N ILE A 87 -4.94 -0.48 6.47
CA ILE A 87 -5.94 0.46 5.97
C ILE A 87 -5.40 1.09 4.70
N VAL A 88 -6.23 1.09 3.67
CA VAL A 88 -5.94 1.66 2.38
C VAL A 88 -6.86 2.84 2.14
N GLU A 89 -6.30 4.04 2.09
CA GLU A 89 -7.04 5.27 1.84
C GLU A 89 -6.59 5.90 0.52
N GLU A 90 -7.52 6.12 -0.40
CA GLU A 90 -7.22 6.80 -1.65
C GLU A 90 -7.01 8.30 -1.42
N LEU A 91 -5.86 8.81 -1.85
CA LEU A 91 -5.53 10.22 -1.80
C LEU A 91 -6.19 10.94 -2.99
N LYS A 92 -7.37 11.51 -2.75
CA LYS A 92 -8.01 12.40 -3.73
C LYS A 92 -7.20 13.69 -3.81
N LYS A 93 -6.66 14.02 -4.99
CA LYS A 93 -6.12 15.36 -5.23
C LYS A 93 -7.28 16.35 -5.17
N ALA A 94 -7.26 17.24 -4.18
CA ALA A 94 -8.11 18.42 -4.22
C ALA A 94 -7.68 19.21 -5.47
N PHE A 95 -8.59 19.38 -6.43
CA PHE A 95 -8.39 20.36 -7.49
C PHE A 95 -8.41 21.74 -6.82
N SER A 96 -7.26 22.41 -6.81
CA SER A 96 -7.09 23.82 -6.43
C SER A 96 -6.62 24.60 -7.63
#